data_AF-A0A969XSP2-F1
#
_entry.id   AF-A0A969XSP2-F1
#
_cell.length_a   1.000
_cell.length_b   1.000
_cell.length_c   1.000
_cell.angle_alpha   90.00
_cell.angle_beta   90.00
_cell.angle_gamma   90.00
#
_symmetry.space_group_name_H-M   'P 1'
#
loop_
_entity.id
_entity.type
_entity.pdbx_description
1 polymer ?
#
loop_
_entity_poly.entity_id
_entity_poly.type
_entity_poly.pdbx_seq_one_letter_code
_entity_poly.pdbx_strand_id
1 'polypeptide(L)' 'MDTNDIETLIAESLNLHADAAINQGDTDTPDGIEELFRIQTFAEAGLLTTDSGLVLHLDDGSTFQVTIVRSR' A
#
# COMPACT_ATOMS: atom_id res chain seq x y z
N MET A 1 10.75 13.36 -8.93
CA MET A 1 9.97 12.30 -8.30
C MET A 1 8.70 12.19 -9.10
N ASP A 2 8.67 11.19 -9.97
CA ASP A 2 7.56 10.92 -10.86
C ASP A 2 6.54 10.02 -10.15
N THR A 3 5.36 9.82 -10.73
CA THR A 3 4.27 9.13 -10.02
C THR A 3 4.64 7.69 -9.60
N ASN A 4 5.43 7.00 -10.42
CA ASN A 4 5.94 5.66 -10.09
C ASN A 4 6.83 5.65 -8.85
N ASP A 5 7.60 6.73 -8.63
CA ASP A 5 8.47 6.85 -7.45
C ASP A 5 7.63 7.01 -6.18
N ILE A 6 6.51 7.75 -6.24
CA ILE A 6 5.62 7.93 -5.08
C ILE A 6 4.79 6.68 -4.80
N GLU A 7 4.32 5.97 -5.83
CA GLU A 7 3.63 4.68 -5.66
C GLU A 7 4.53 3.68 -4.93
N THR A 8 5.77 3.53 -5.41
CA THR A 8 6.76 2.64 -4.81
C THR A 8 7.05 3.03 -3.36
N LEU A 9 7.30 4.33 -3.11
CA LEU A 9 7.58 4.83 -1.77
C LEU A 9 6.43 4.55 -0.79
N ILE A 10 5.18 4.80 -1.20
CA ILE A 10 4.02 4.54 -0.35
C ILE A 10 3.85 3.04 -0.10
N ALA A 11 3.97 2.22 -1.14
CA ALA A 11 3.84 0.77 -1.01
C ALA A 11 4.89 0.19 -0.06
N GLU A 12 6.16 0.55 -0.23
CA GLU A 12 7.27 0.11 0.64
C GLU A 12 7.06 0.58 2.08
N SER A 13 6.67 1.84 2.27
CA SER A 13 6.43 2.39 3.60
C SER A 13 5.29 1.67 4.31
N LEU A 14 4.16 1.44 3.64
CA LEU A 14 3.01 0.76 4.26
C LEU A 14 3.31 -0.70 4.57
N ASN A 15 3.99 -1.41 3.66
CA ASN A 15 4.40 -2.80 3.92
C ASN A 15 5.35 -2.90 5.12
N LEU A 16 6.28 -1.94 5.29
CA LEU A 16 7.17 -1.91 6.44
C LEU A 16 6.41 -1.71 7.76
N HIS A 17 5.44 -0.81 7.80
CA HIS A 17 4.67 -0.55 9.03
C HIS A 17 3.69 -1.68 9.36
N ALA A 18 3.06 -2.28 8.35
CA ALA A 18 2.23 -3.46 8.54
C ALA A 18 3.03 -4.63 9.14
N ASP A 19 4.25 -4.87 8.63
CA ASP A 19 5.15 -5.88 9.19
C ASP A 19 5.54 -5.55 10.65
N ALA A 20 5.83 -4.29 10.95
CA ALA A 20 6.17 -3.86 12.30
C ALA A 20 5.01 -4.04 13.30
N ALA A 21 3.78 -3.70 12.89
CA ALA A 21 2.57 -3.89 13.71
C ALA A 21 2.34 -5.38 14.03
N ILE A 22 2.53 -6.26 13.05
CA ILE A 22 2.31 -7.71 13.19
C ILE A 22 3.43 -8.39 13.99
N ASN A 23 4.69 -8.07 13.68
CA ASN A 23 5.85 -8.84 14.14
C ASN A 23 6.66 -8.19 15.27
N GLN A 24 6.60 -6.86 15.43
CA GLN A 24 7.48 -6.13 16.36
C GLN A 24 6.72 -5.56 17.57
N GLY A 25 5.37 -5.62 17.58
CA GLY A 25 4.55 -5.09 18.67
C GLY A 25 4.73 -3.59 18.86
N ASP A 26 5.07 -2.89 17.78
CA ASP A 26 5.28 -1.45 17.79
C ASP A 26 3.96 -0.74 18.07
N THR A 27 3.93 0.07 19.12
CA THR A 27 2.71 0.73 19.62
C THR A 27 2.50 2.11 18.97
N ASP A 28 3.42 2.55 18.11
CA ASP A 28 3.34 3.85 17.42
C ASP A 28 2.83 3.73 15.97
N THR A 29 2.27 2.57 15.60
CA THR A 29 1.60 2.40 14.31
C THR A 29 0.10 2.72 14.45
N PRO A 30 -0.52 3.38 13.46
CA PRO A 30 -1.94 3.68 13.52
C PRO A 30 -2.80 2.41 13.55
N ASP A 31 -3.87 2.44 14.36
CA ASP A 31 -4.85 1.35 14.45
C ASP A 31 -5.38 0.95 13.05
N GLY A 32 -5.49 -0.36 12.79
CA GLY A 32 -6.00 -0.92 11.55
C GLY A 32 -4.94 -1.14 10.46
N ILE A 33 -3.68 -0.76 10.70
CA ILE A 33 -2.58 -1.03 9.76
C ILE A 33 -2.14 -2.50 9.81
N GLU A 34 -2.38 -3.18 10.92
CA GLU A 34 -2.18 -4.62 11.12
C GLU A 34 -3.10 -5.47 10.22
N GLU A 35 -4.23 -4.91 9.78
CA GLU A 35 -5.15 -5.55 8.85
C GLU A 35 -4.56 -5.58 7.42
N LEU A 36 -3.59 -4.71 7.10
CA LEU A 36 -2.97 -4.68 5.78
C LEU A 36 -1.99 -5.85 5.63
N PHE A 37 -2.41 -6.86 4.86
CA PHE A 37 -1.59 -8.03 4.57
C PHE A 37 -0.53 -7.75 3.51
N ARG A 38 -0.89 -6.99 2.47
CA ARG A 38 0.02 -6.72 1.34
C ARG A 38 -0.40 -5.48 0.57
N ILE A 39 0.57 -4.62 0.28
CA ILE A 39 0.38 -3.44 -0.57
C ILE A 39 1.26 -3.58 -1.82
N GLN A 40 0.68 -3.34 -2.98
CA GLN A 40 1.38 -3.40 -4.27
C GLN A 40 1.00 -2.22 -5.14
N THR A 41 1.89 -1.79 -6.03
CA THR A 41 1.54 -0.87 -7.11
C THR A 41 0.61 -1.56 -8.13
N PHE A 42 -0.15 -0.79 -8.90
CA PHE A 42 -0.95 -1.33 -10.01
C PHE A 42 -0.10 -2.14 -11.00
N ALA A 43 1.13 -1.68 -11.27
CA ALA A 43 2.08 -2.37 -12.13
C ALA A 43 2.48 -3.75 -11.55
N GLU A 44 2.82 -3.82 -10.26
CA GLU A 44 3.19 -5.08 -9.60
C GLU A 44 2.02 -6.06 -9.46
N ALA A 45 0.81 -5.54 -9.29
CA ALA A 45 -0.41 -6.34 -9.27
C ALA A 45 -0.88 -6.74 -10.68
N GLY A 46 -0.22 -6.26 -11.73
CA GLY A 46 -0.50 -6.62 -13.13
C GLY A 46 -1.81 -6.04 -13.68
N LEU A 47 -2.28 -4.91 -13.14
CA LEU A 47 -3.49 -4.25 -13.63
C LEU A 47 -3.23 -3.64 -15.01
N LEU A 48 -4.14 -3.90 -15.94
CA LEU A 48 -4.11 -3.31 -17.28
C LEU A 48 -4.78 -1.93 -17.27
N THR A 49 -4.09 -0.95 -16.68
CA THR A 49 -4.54 0.45 -16.60
C THR A 49 -3.40 1.43 -16.92
N THR A 50 -3.76 2.64 -17.33
CA THR A 50 -2.83 3.77 -17.46
C THR A 50 -2.74 4.61 -16.19
N ASP A 51 -3.61 4.35 -15.22
CA ASP A 51 -3.61 5.04 -13.95
C ASP A 51 -2.45 4.57 -13.07
N SER A 52 -1.98 5.47 -12.22
CA SER A 52 -1.08 5.16 -11.11
C SER A 52 -1.89 4.89 -9.85
N GLY A 53 -1.50 3.89 -9.07
CA GLY A 53 -2.20 3.53 -7.86
C GLY A 53 -1.66 2.31 -7.13
N LEU A 54 -2.35 1.99 -6.04
CA LEU A 54 -2.02 0.90 -5.13
C LEU A 54 -3.18 -0.09 -5.02
N VAL A 55 -2.85 -1.37 -4.93
CA VAL A 55 -3.74 -2.44 -4.49
C VAL A 55 -3.43 -2.75 -3.03
N LEU A 56 -4.45 -2.65 -2.18
CA LEU A 56 -4.39 -2.98 -0.76
C LEU A 56 -5.10 -4.32 -0.56
N HIS A 57 -4.39 -5.31 -0.01
CA HIS A 57 -4.97 -6.58 0.41
C HIS A 57 -5.05 -6.61 1.93
N LEU A 58 -6.25 -6.86 2.45
CA LEU A 58 -6.49 -7.02 3.88
C LEU A 58 -6.44 -8.51 4.27
N ASP A 59 -6.25 -8.78 5.56
CA ASP A 59 -6.21 -10.12 6.14
C ASP A 59 -7.56 -10.86 6.06
N ASP A 60 -8.67 -10.12 6.05
CA ASP A 60 -10.03 -10.62 5.82
C ASP A 60 -10.30 -11.06 4.36
N GLY A 61 -9.32 -10.85 3.47
CA GLY A 61 -9.39 -11.17 2.05
C GLY A 61 -10.03 -10.08 1.18
N SER A 62 -10.49 -8.97 1.79
CA SER A 62 -10.95 -7.80 1.07
C SER A 62 -9.80 -7.16 0.29
N THR A 63 -10.13 -6.55 -0.85
CA THR A 63 -9.14 -5.88 -1.70
C THR A 63 -9.67 -4.52 -2.13
N PHE A 64 -8.85 -3.49 -1.95
CA PHE A 64 -9.17 -2.12 -2.34
C PHE A 64 -8.15 -1.60 -3.35
N GLN A 65 -8.59 -0.69 -4.22
CA GLN A 65 -7.71 0.03 -5.16
C GLN A 65 -7.73 1.52 -4.83
N VAL A 66 -6.55 2.12 -4.75
CA VAL A 66 -6.35 3.56 -4.50
C VAL A 66 -5.65 4.17 -5.70
N THR A 67 -6.34 5.04 -6.42
CA THR A 67 -5.73 5.80 -7.52
C THR A 67 -5.01 7.03 -6.99
N ILE A 68 -3.76 7.22 -7.40
CA ILE A 68 -2.93 8.37 -7.02
C ILE A 68 -2.96 9.39 -8.15
N VAL A 69 -3.48 10.57 -7.83
CA VAL A 69 -3.53 11.70 -8.77
C VAL A 69 -2.67 12.82 -8.24
N ARG A 70 -1.66 13.22 -9.01
CA ARG A 70 -0.83 14.39 -8.69
C ARG A 70 -1.65 15.67 -8.88
N SER A 71 -1.75 16.49 -7.83
CA SER A 71 -2.36 17.82 -7.93
C SER A 71 -1.52 18.76 -8.79
N ARG A 72 -2.16 19.78 -9.38
CA ARG A 72 -1.48 20.87 -10.09
C ARG A 72 -0.65 21.75 -9.17
#